data_AF-A0A962D651-F1
#
_entry.id   AF-A0A962D651-F1
#
_cell.length_a   1.000
_cell.length_b   1.000
_cell.length_c   1.000
_cell.angle_alpha   90.00
_cell.angle_beta   90.00
_cell.angle_gamma   90.00
#
_symmetry.space_group_name_H-M   'P 1'
#
loop_
_entity.id
_entity.type
_entity.pdbx_description
1 polymer ?
#
loop_
_entity_poly.entity_id
_entity_poly.type
_entity_poly.pdbx_seq_one_letter_code
_entity_poly.pdbx_strand_id
1 'polypeptide(L)'
;MHDVRLGGSEQLLAGVQLQREKGSSVDTFGQVNQYAEQLDHAAVFTALQGRHGAFDHELALRYDDHERFGGELSSQLAVGWRFDPGRLYLSFGEGFRAPNLNELYSPGFGGLFAGNPNLGPESSRSLELGLDTDLAGTALALNIYRTRVNDLIAFEGGQSFQAVNIAEAAVDGAELTLSRRFE
;
A
#
# COMPACT_ATOMS: atom_id res chain seq x y z
N MET A 1 18.76 0.96 -5.32
CA MET A 1 18.48 -0.13 -4.38
C MET A 1 19.81 -0.79 -4.05
N HIS A 2 20.14 -0.95 -2.77
CA HIS A 2 21.35 -1.63 -2.31
C HIS A 2 20.97 -2.72 -1.31
N ASP A 3 21.39 -3.95 -1.57
CA ASP A 3 21.22 -5.07 -0.66
C ASP A 3 22.55 -5.41 0.03
N VAL A 4 22.52 -5.61 1.35
CA VAL A 4 23.68 -5.99 2.14
C VAL A 4 23.32 -7.21 2.97
N ARG A 5 24.05 -8.31 2.74
CA ARG A 5 23.97 -9.49 3.61
C ARG A 5 24.80 -9.24 4.85
N LEU A 6 24.13 -9.05 5.98
CA LEU A 6 24.76 -9.07 7.29
C LEU A 6 24.96 -10.55 7.64
N GLY A 7 26.19 -11.02 7.80
CA GLY A 7 26.51 -12.46 7.86
C GLY A 7 25.56 -13.33 8.70
N GLY A 8 25.27 -14.55 8.24
CA GLY A 8 24.25 -15.44 8.81
C GLY A 8 23.03 -15.59 7.87
N SER A 9 21.85 -15.79 8.46
CA SER A 9 20.54 -15.85 7.78
C SER A 9 19.82 -14.49 7.70
N GLU A 10 20.49 -13.41 8.09
CA GLU A 10 19.95 -12.04 8.10
C GLU A 10 20.28 -11.30 6.80
N GLN A 11 19.38 -10.43 6.38
CA GLN A 11 19.54 -9.58 5.20
C GLN A 11 19.03 -8.18 5.53
N LEU A 12 19.84 -7.18 5.23
CA LEU A 12 19.46 -5.78 5.28
C LEU A 12 19.30 -5.26 3.86
N LEU A 13 18.15 -4.69 3.57
CA LEU A 13 17.86 -3.99 2.33
C LEU A 13 17.70 -2.51 2.65
N ALA A 14 18.30 -1.64 1.85
CA ALA A 14 18.05 -0.21 1.93
C ALA A 14 17.96 0.40 0.53
N GLY A 15 17.22 1.50 0.41
CA GLY A 15 17.11 2.17 -0.87
C GLY A 15 16.53 3.56 -0.77
N VAL A 16 16.70 4.26 -1.89
CA VAL A 16 16.07 5.53 -2.17
C VAL A 16 15.24 5.38 -3.44
N GLN A 17 14.13 6.09 -3.50
CA GLN A 17 13.29 6.19 -4.69
C GLN A 17 13.06 7.66 -5.01
N LEU A 18 13.14 8.01 -6.28
CA LEU A 18 12.76 9.33 -6.79
C LEU A 18 11.72 9.12 -7.87
N GLN A 19 10.62 9.86 -7.80
CA GLN A 19 9.49 9.75 -8.70
C GLN A 19 9.04 11.15 -9.12
N ARG A 20 8.66 11.25 -10.40
CA ARG A 20 8.06 12.45 -10.98
C ARG A 20 6.80 12.03 -11.73
N GLU A 21 5.67 12.59 -11.33
CA GLU A 21 4.39 12.45 -12.00
C GLU A 21 4.11 13.70 -12.83
N LYS A 22 3.66 13.53 -14.07
CA LYS A 22 3.22 14.61 -14.93
C LYS A 22 1.88 14.23 -15.52
N GLY A 23 0.92 15.15 -15.50
CA GLY A 23 -0.38 14.92 -16.10
C GLY A 23 -0.98 16.21 -16.63
N SER A 24 -1.69 16.09 -17.74
CA SER A 24 -2.43 17.18 -18.32
C SER A 24 -3.80 16.68 -18.78
N SER A 25 -4.82 17.50 -18.59
CA SER A 25 -6.17 17.24 -19.07
C SER A 25 -6.62 18.38 -19.97
N VAL A 26 -7.28 18.04 -21.07
CA VAL A 26 -7.81 18.98 -22.06
C VAL A 26 -9.27 18.64 -22.27
N ASP A 27 -10.14 19.65 -22.25
CA ASP A 27 -11.53 19.50 -22.67
C ASP A 27 -11.60 19.27 -24.18
N THR A 28 -12.19 18.16 -24.61
CA THR A 28 -12.29 17.81 -26.02
C THR A 28 -13.34 18.62 -26.78
N PHE A 29 -14.32 19.20 -26.08
CA PHE A 29 -15.35 20.05 -26.70
C PHE A 29 -14.85 21.47 -26.94
N GLY A 30 -14.30 22.12 -25.90
CA GLY A 30 -13.77 23.47 -25.98
C GLY A 30 -12.30 23.58 -26.39
N GLN A 31 -11.55 22.46 -26.43
CA GLN A 31 -10.09 22.43 -26.63
C GLN A 31 -9.33 23.31 -25.62
N VAL A 32 -9.84 23.39 -24.39
CA VAL A 32 -9.25 24.20 -23.31
C VAL A 32 -8.47 23.29 -22.36
N ASN A 33 -7.25 23.69 -22.00
CA ASN A 33 -6.47 23.01 -20.97
C ASN A 33 -7.18 23.15 -19.62
N GLN A 34 -7.50 22.01 -19.01
CA GLN A 34 -8.14 21.95 -17.70
C GLN A 34 -7.09 21.99 -16.58
N TYR A 35 -6.02 21.21 -16.73
CA TYR A 35 -4.84 21.30 -15.89
C TYR A 35 -3.61 20.77 -16.62
N ALA A 36 -2.43 21.19 -16.18
CA ALA A 36 -1.13 20.66 -16.60
C ALA A 36 -0.17 20.77 -15.42
N GLU A 37 0.03 19.66 -14.73
CA GLU A 37 0.63 19.61 -13.39
C GLU A 37 1.78 18.60 -13.35
N GLN A 38 2.69 18.83 -12.41
CA GLN A 38 3.80 17.94 -12.10
C GLN A 38 3.89 17.80 -10.59
N LEU A 39 4.14 16.58 -10.11
CA LEU A 39 4.40 16.29 -8.71
C LEU A 39 5.70 15.49 -8.59
N ASP A 40 6.60 15.96 -7.73
CA ASP A 40 7.83 15.27 -7.37
C ASP A 40 7.67 14.57 -6.01
N HIS A 41 8.30 13.40 -5.90
CA HIS A 41 8.23 12.55 -4.72
C HIS A 41 9.57 11.83 -4.51
N ALA A 42 10.06 11.82 -3.28
CA ALA A 42 11.28 11.12 -2.91
C ALA A 42 11.00 10.22 -1.71
N ALA A 43 11.64 9.06 -1.65
CA ALA A 43 11.50 8.17 -0.51
C ALA A 43 12.82 7.52 -0.13
N VAL A 44 12.93 7.16 1.15
CA VAL A 44 14.00 6.32 1.68
C VAL A 44 13.37 5.14 2.42
N PHE A 45 13.94 3.95 2.26
CA PHE A 45 13.43 2.76 2.92
C PHE A 45 14.55 1.86 3.40
N THR A 46 14.23 1.08 4.42
CA THR A 46 15.07 0.03 4.95
C THR A 46 14.21 -1.17 5.37
N ALA A 47 14.71 -2.38 5.15
CA ALA A 47 14.08 -3.61 5.60
C ALA A 47 15.14 -4.56 6.16
N LEU A 48 14.85 -5.15 7.31
CA LEU A 48 15.63 -6.21 7.92
C LEU A 48 14.78 -7.48 7.91
N GLN A 49 15.30 -8.54 7.30
CA GLN A 49 14.64 -9.83 7.29
C GLN A 49 15.62 -10.93 7.64
N GLY A 50 15.13 -11.98 8.27
CA GLY A 50 15.98 -13.08 8.63
C GLY A 50 15.26 -14.26 9.24
N ARG A 51 16.07 -15.17 9.77
CA ARG A 51 15.60 -16.43 10.34
C ARG A 51 16.52 -16.89 11.45
N HIS A 52 15.95 -17.25 12.58
CA HIS A 52 16.65 -17.86 13.69
C HIS A 52 15.93 -19.14 14.15
N GLY A 53 16.56 -20.29 13.86
CA GLY A 53 15.96 -21.60 14.13
C GLY A 53 14.64 -21.79 13.38
N ALA A 54 13.57 -22.05 14.13
CA ALA A 54 12.22 -22.23 13.61
C ALA A 54 11.49 -20.91 13.30
N PHE A 55 12.05 -19.75 13.67
CA PHE A 55 11.37 -18.46 13.52
C PHE A 55 11.97 -17.64 12.39
N ASP A 56 11.12 -17.03 11.57
CA ASP A 56 11.50 -16.01 10.59
C ASP A 56 10.82 -14.68 10.92
N HIS A 57 11.46 -13.58 10.53
CA HIS A 57 11.02 -12.23 10.86
C HIS A 57 11.34 -11.25 9.74
N GLU A 58 10.54 -10.19 9.66
CA GLU A 58 10.75 -9.05 8.77
C GLU A 58 10.32 -7.77 9.50
N LEU A 59 11.13 -6.73 9.38
CA LEU A 59 10.82 -5.37 9.80
C LEU A 59 11.20 -4.42 8.67
N ALA A 60 10.27 -3.62 8.19
CA ALA A 60 10.54 -2.60 7.19
C ALA A 60 9.96 -1.24 7.60
N LEU A 61 10.69 -0.20 7.22
CA LEU A 61 10.29 1.19 7.39
C LEU A 61 10.55 1.93 6.08
N ARG A 62 9.63 2.81 5.72
CA ARG A 62 9.74 3.64 4.54
C ARG A 62 9.22 5.04 4.86
N TYR A 63 10.02 6.05 4.54
CA TYR A 63 9.64 7.45 4.64
C TYR A 63 9.55 8.04 3.24
N ASP A 64 8.40 8.61 2.93
CA ASP A 64 8.06 9.23 1.66
C ASP A 64 7.89 10.74 1.89
N ASP A 65 8.64 11.57 1.16
CA ASP A 65 8.52 13.03 1.13
C ASP A 65 7.87 13.44 -0.20
N HIS A 66 6.60 13.80 -0.13
CA HIS A 66 5.79 14.17 -1.28
C HIS A 66 5.66 15.69 -1.39
N GLU A 67 5.98 16.28 -2.55
CA GLU A 67 6.03 17.73 -2.77
C GLU A 67 4.83 18.50 -2.22
N ARG A 68 3.62 17.93 -2.34
CA ARG A 68 2.38 18.52 -1.84
C ARG A 68 1.96 18.10 -0.42
N PHE A 69 2.17 16.84 -0.05
CA PHE A 69 1.56 16.26 1.17
C PHE A 69 2.56 16.14 2.32
N GLY A 70 3.84 16.42 2.07
CA GLY A 70 4.90 16.30 3.06
C GLY A 70 5.28 14.85 3.32
N GLY A 71 5.73 14.61 4.55
CA GLY A 71 6.32 13.35 4.96
C GLY A 71 5.32 12.32 5.47
N GLU A 72 5.35 11.12 4.91
CA GLU A 72 4.58 9.96 5.32
C GLU A 72 5.48 8.79 5.73
N LEU A 73 5.16 8.12 6.84
CA LEU A 73 5.91 6.96 7.33
C LEU A 73 5.04 5.70 7.19
N SER A 74 5.53 4.74 6.41
CA SER A 74 4.95 3.40 6.30
C SER A 74 5.82 2.38 7.05
N SER A 75 5.17 1.45 7.73
CA SER A 75 5.84 0.42 8.53
C SER A 75 5.30 -0.97 8.19
N GLN A 76 6.16 -1.99 8.28
CA GLN A 76 5.77 -3.38 8.10
C GLN A 76 6.51 -4.27 9.09
N LEU A 77 5.79 -5.20 9.70
CA LEU A 77 6.29 -6.20 10.62
C LEU A 77 5.70 -7.55 10.26
N ALA A 78 6.53 -8.58 10.13
CA ALA A 78 6.08 -9.95 9.99
C ALA A 78 6.89 -10.89 10.88
N VAL A 79 6.20 -11.90 11.42
CA VAL A 79 6.82 -12.99 12.18
C VAL A 79 6.22 -14.32 11.75
N GLY A 80 7.06 -15.34 11.63
CA GLY A 80 6.65 -16.70 11.27
C GLY A 80 7.27 -17.74 12.17
N TRP A 81 6.50 -18.79 12.46
CA TRP A 81 6.95 -19.99 13.14
C TRP A 81 6.81 -21.19 12.20
N ARG A 82 7.93 -21.84 11.92
CA ARG A 82 8.04 -23.02 11.07
C ARG A 82 8.04 -24.29 11.92
N PHE A 83 7.25 -25.25 11.50
CA PHE A 83 7.17 -26.59 12.07
C PHE A 83 7.15 -27.61 10.92
N ASP A 84 7.20 -28.91 11.21
CA ASP A 84 7.10 -29.93 10.17
C ASP A 84 5.65 -30.43 10.07
N PRO A 85 4.97 -30.38 8.90
CA PRO A 85 5.38 -29.84 7.60
C PRO A 85 4.72 -28.47 7.27
N GLY A 86 4.91 -27.43 8.10
CA GLY A 86 4.18 -26.17 7.92
C GLY A 86 4.80 -24.90 8.51
N ARG A 87 4.06 -23.78 8.40
CA ARG A 87 4.43 -22.47 8.89
C ARG A 87 3.17 -21.68 9.26
N LEU A 88 3.15 -21.13 10.47
CA LEU A 88 2.17 -20.14 10.90
C LEU A 88 2.82 -18.76 10.87
N TYR A 89 2.15 -17.74 10.37
CA TYR A 89 2.72 -16.40 10.32
C TYR A 89 1.68 -15.31 10.57
N LEU A 90 2.17 -14.19 11.11
CA LEU A 90 1.40 -12.98 11.37
C LEU A 90 2.13 -11.80 10.73
N SER A 91 1.42 -10.97 9.99
CA SER A 91 1.96 -9.72 9.45
C SER A 91 1.07 -8.54 9.81
N PHE A 92 1.69 -7.39 10.01
CA PHE A 92 1.05 -6.10 10.17
C PHE A 92 1.76 -5.10 9.25
N GLY A 93 0.99 -4.29 8.54
CA GLY A 93 1.54 -3.29 7.63
C GLY A 93 0.71 -2.02 7.64
N GLU A 94 1.38 -0.89 7.48
CA GLU A 94 0.79 0.41 7.24
C GLU A 94 1.22 0.91 5.86
N GLY A 95 0.32 1.62 5.19
CA GLY A 95 0.62 2.27 3.92
C GLY A 95 -0.15 3.58 3.80
N PHE A 96 0.18 4.36 2.78
CA PHE A 96 -0.59 5.53 2.40
C PHE A 96 -0.73 5.62 0.88
N ARG A 97 -1.68 6.44 0.45
CA ARG A 97 -1.86 6.80 -0.96
C ARG A 97 -2.04 8.31 -1.06
N ALA A 98 -1.12 8.96 -1.76
CA ALA A 98 -1.28 10.36 -2.15
C ALA A 98 -2.48 10.52 -3.13
N PRO A 99 -3.26 11.61 -3.02
CA PRO A 99 -4.22 12.00 -4.05
C PRO A 99 -3.56 12.07 -5.43
N ASN A 100 -4.23 11.53 -6.44
CA ASN A 100 -3.77 11.62 -7.82
C ASN A 100 -4.13 12.98 -8.45
N LEU A 101 -3.57 13.27 -9.63
CA LEU A 101 -3.80 14.55 -10.31
C LEU A 101 -5.29 14.85 -10.61
N ASN A 102 -6.11 13.85 -10.90
CA ASN A 102 -7.54 14.08 -11.13
C ASN A 102 -8.27 14.42 -9.83
N GLU A 103 -7.97 13.72 -8.74
CA GLU A 103 -8.54 14.01 -7.41
C GLU A 103 -8.17 15.41 -6.94
N LEU A 104 -7.01 15.93 -7.34
CA LEU A 104 -6.55 17.28 -6.99
C LEU A 104 -7.08 18.38 -7.91
N TYR A 105 -7.13 18.13 -9.22
CA TYR A 105 -7.22 19.21 -10.22
C TYR A 105 -8.30 19.01 -11.28
N SER A 106 -9.07 17.91 -11.24
CA SER A 106 -10.17 17.74 -12.18
C SER A 106 -11.15 18.92 -12.07
N PRO A 107 -11.55 19.54 -13.19
CA PRO A 107 -12.54 20.63 -13.19
C PRO A 107 -13.96 20.13 -12.84
N GLY A 108 -14.17 18.81 -12.82
CA GLY A 108 -15.47 18.21 -12.70
C GLY A 108 -16.39 18.53 -13.88
N PHE A 109 -17.68 18.30 -13.70
CA PHE A 109 -18.73 18.59 -14.67
C PHE A 109 -19.42 19.91 -14.32
N GLY A 110 -18.81 21.03 -14.76
CA GLY A 110 -19.30 22.36 -14.40
C GLY A 110 -19.10 22.68 -12.91
N GLY A 111 -18.01 22.18 -12.32
CA GLY A 111 -17.69 22.33 -10.89
C GLY A 111 -18.22 21.21 -9.98
N LEU A 112 -19.13 20.36 -10.49
CA LEU A 112 -19.61 19.18 -9.76
C LEU A 112 -18.61 18.03 -9.89
N PHE A 113 -18.35 17.30 -8.80
CA PHE A 113 -17.34 16.24 -8.77
C PHE A 113 -15.94 16.75 -9.16
N ALA A 114 -15.66 18.00 -8.81
CA ALA A 114 -14.36 18.61 -9.03
C ALA A 114 -13.33 18.07 -8.02
N GLY A 115 -12.08 18.05 -8.46
CA GLY A 115 -10.94 17.78 -7.60
C GLY A 115 -10.76 18.88 -6.55
N ASN A 116 -9.99 18.56 -5.52
CA ASN A 116 -9.72 19.45 -4.40
C ASN A 116 -8.21 19.47 -4.10
N PRO A 117 -7.53 20.61 -4.34
CA PRO A 117 -6.11 20.75 -4.03
C PRO A 117 -5.75 20.59 -2.55
N ASN A 118 -6.75 20.65 -1.65
CA ASN A 118 -6.56 20.55 -0.20
C ASN A 118 -6.76 19.12 0.35
N LEU A 119 -6.86 18.11 -0.52
CA LEU A 119 -6.91 16.71 -0.08
C LEU A 119 -5.63 16.33 0.68
N GLY A 120 -5.79 15.53 1.72
CA GLY A 120 -4.72 14.79 2.35
C GLY A 120 -4.55 13.39 1.75
N PRO A 121 -3.47 12.68 2.11
CA PRO A 121 -3.30 11.27 1.78
C PRO A 121 -4.34 10.38 2.47
N GLU A 122 -4.68 9.26 1.82
CA GLU A 122 -5.39 8.15 2.45
C GLU A 122 -4.38 7.27 3.19
N SER A 123 -4.75 6.72 4.35
CA SER A 123 -3.90 5.79 5.11
C SER A 123 -4.53 4.41 5.22
N SER A 124 -3.71 3.36 5.23
CA SER A 124 -4.19 1.98 5.39
C SER A 124 -3.42 1.23 6.47
N ARG A 125 -4.11 0.30 7.13
CA ARG A 125 -3.55 -0.64 8.09
C ARG A 125 -4.08 -2.03 7.83
N SER A 126 -3.19 -3.00 7.69
CA SER A 126 -3.51 -4.39 7.40
C SER A 126 -2.95 -5.31 8.47
N LEU A 127 -3.72 -6.32 8.85
CA LEU A 127 -3.30 -7.42 9.72
C LEU A 127 -3.66 -8.73 9.03
N GLU A 128 -2.70 -9.65 8.90
CA GLU A 128 -2.90 -10.95 8.25
C GLU A 128 -2.36 -12.09 9.13
N LEU A 129 -3.12 -13.18 9.22
CA LEU A 129 -2.71 -14.43 9.84
C LEU A 129 -2.77 -15.52 8.78
N GLY A 130 -1.66 -16.22 8.57
CA GLY A 130 -1.55 -17.26 7.55
C GLY A 130 -0.99 -18.57 8.06
N LEU A 131 -1.42 -19.67 7.43
CA LEU A 131 -0.98 -21.03 7.67
C LEU A 131 -0.65 -21.69 6.33
N ASP A 132 0.60 -22.08 6.17
CA ASP A 132 1.06 -22.96 5.09
C ASP A 132 1.34 -24.35 5.66
N THR A 133 0.85 -25.42 5.05
CA THR A 133 1.15 -26.80 5.48
C THR A 133 1.00 -27.78 4.34
N ASP A 134 1.65 -28.95 4.47
CA ASP A 134 1.32 -30.12 3.63
C ASP A 134 0.37 -31.08 4.37
N LEU A 135 -0.66 -31.55 3.67
CA LEU A 135 -1.58 -32.58 4.13
C LEU A 135 -1.57 -33.77 3.16
N ALA A 136 -0.74 -34.77 3.46
CA ALA A 136 -0.64 -36.01 2.70
C ALA A 136 -0.39 -35.79 1.19
N GLY A 137 0.60 -34.95 0.88
CA GLY A 137 0.97 -34.59 -0.50
C GLY A 137 0.06 -33.56 -1.16
N THR A 138 -0.71 -32.82 -0.35
CA THR A 138 -1.53 -31.68 -0.79
C THR A 138 -1.04 -30.44 -0.06
N ALA A 139 -0.48 -29.49 -0.80
CA ALA A 139 -0.10 -28.20 -0.24
C ALA A 139 -1.37 -27.39 0.06
N LEU A 140 -1.46 -26.88 1.28
CA LEU A 140 -2.53 -26.02 1.77
C LEU A 140 -1.94 -24.69 2.19
N ALA A 141 -2.55 -23.60 1.74
CA ALA A 141 -2.31 -22.25 2.26
C ALA A 141 -3.65 -21.63 2.66
N LEU A 142 -3.78 -21.19 3.91
CA LEU A 142 -4.94 -20.49 4.44
C LEU A 142 -4.50 -19.14 4.98
N ASN A 143 -5.13 -18.06 4.51
CA ASN A 143 -4.89 -16.71 4.99
C ASN A 143 -6.19 -16.08 5.45
N ILE A 144 -6.15 -15.34 6.55
CA ILE A 144 -7.24 -14.44 6.97
C ILE A 144 -6.67 -13.06 7.17
N TYR A 145 -7.40 -12.03 6.77
CA TYR A 145 -6.90 -10.67 6.79
C TYR A 145 -8.00 -9.66 7.09
N ARG A 146 -7.54 -8.53 7.65
CA ARG A 146 -8.33 -7.32 7.83
C ARG A 146 -7.50 -6.12 7.40
N THR A 147 -8.07 -5.32 6.51
CA THR A 147 -7.52 -4.03 6.09
C THR A 147 -8.50 -2.92 6.46
N ARG A 148 -8.01 -1.86 7.10
CA ARG A 148 -8.76 -0.61 7.29
C ARG A 148 -8.08 0.49 6.52
N VAL A 149 -8.87 1.28 5.81
CA VAL A 149 -8.41 2.48 5.11
C VAL A 149 -9.15 3.67 5.72
N ASN A 150 -8.39 4.65 6.19
CA ASN A 150 -8.91 5.90 6.74
C ASN A 150 -8.62 7.05 5.77
N ASP A 151 -9.33 8.15 5.98
CA ASP A 151 -9.18 9.36 5.17
C ASP A 151 -9.43 9.10 3.68
N LEU A 152 -10.31 8.14 3.34
CA LEU A 152 -10.65 7.86 1.94
C LEU A 152 -11.21 9.13 1.28
N ILE A 153 -10.71 9.37 0.07
CA ILE A 153 -11.15 10.45 -0.79
C ILE A 153 -12.50 10.03 -1.39
N ALA A 154 -13.54 10.77 -1.02
CA ALA A 154 -14.89 10.60 -1.55
C ALA A 154 -15.48 11.97 -1.88
N PHE A 155 -16.54 11.99 -2.69
CA PHE A 155 -17.27 13.22 -2.96
C PHE A 155 -18.28 13.50 -1.85
N GLU A 156 -18.23 14.69 -1.26
CA GLU A 156 -19.27 15.09 -0.31
C GLU A 156 -20.63 15.25 -1.01
N GLY A 157 -21.70 14.81 -0.34
CA GLY A 157 -23.05 15.10 -0.80
C GLY A 157 -23.45 16.53 -0.42
N GLY A 158 -24.24 17.21 -1.27
CA GLY A 158 -24.81 18.52 -0.93
C GLY A 158 -24.55 19.58 -1.98
N GLN A 159 -23.99 20.73 -1.58
CA GLN A 159 -23.89 21.91 -2.45
C GLN A 159 -22.60 21.96 -3.28
N SER A 160 -21.48 21.41 -2.79
CA SER A 160 -20.18 21.53 -3.47
C SER A 160 -19.81 20.31 -4.33
N PHE A 161 -20.26 19.10 -3.97
CA PHE A 161 -19.86 17.84 -4.62
C PHE A 161 -18.33 17.71 -4.80
N GLN A 162 -17.55 18.28 -3.89
CA GLN A 162 -16.09 18.27 -3.97
C GLN A 162 -15.51 16.99 -3.39
N ALA A 163 -14.32 16.60 -3.87
CA ALA A 163 -13.53 15.54 -3.27
C ALA A 163 -13.03 15.97 -1.87
N VAL A 164 -13.22 15.12 -0.87
CA VAL A 164 -12.79 15.32 0.53
C VAL A 164 -12.36 13.98 1.16
N ASN A 165 -11.41 14.02 2.12
CA ASN A 165 -11.06 12.89 2.97
C ASN A 165 -12.11 12.73 4.06
N ILE A 166 -13.15 11.92 3.82
CA ILE A 166 -14.29 11.79 4.74
C ILE A 166 -14.73 10.35 4.96
N ALA A 167 -14.27 9.43 4.11
CA ALA A 167 -14.73 8.06 4.13
C ALA A 167 -13.74 7.14 4.86
N GLU A 168 -14.26 6.02 5.34
CA GLU A 168 -13.49 4.90 5.86
C GLU A 168 -13.95 3.63 5.13
N ALA A 169 -13.02 2.71 4.92
CA ALA A 169 -13.32 1.41 4.37
C ALA A 169 -12.67 0.30 5.21
N ALA A 170 -13.38 -0.82 5.34
CA ALA A 170 -12.85 -2.03 5.94
C ALA A 170 -13.04 -3.20 4.97
N VAL A 171 -11.96 -3.97 4.79
CA VAL A 171 -11.97 -5.21 4.00
C VAL A 171 -11.59 -6.35 4.93
N ASP A 172 -12.49 -7.31 5.06
CA ASP A 172 -12.34 -8.52 5.86
C ASP A 172 -12.39 -9.73 4.92
N GLY A 173 -11.40 -10.60 4.98
CA GLY A 173 -11.28 -11.70 4.02
C GLY A 173 -10.62 -12.96 4.55
N ALA A 174 -10.86 -14.05 3.82
CA ALA A 174 -10.20 -15.33 4.01
C ALA A 174 -9.95 -15.99 2.65
N GLU A 175 -8.76 -16.57 2.48
CA GLU A 175 -8.33 -17.22 1.24
C GLU A 175 -7.79 -18.61 1.56
N LEU A 176 -8.24 -19.62 0.80
CA LEU A 176 -7.78 -20.99 0.90
C LEU A 176 -7.28 -21.45 -0.47
N THR A 177 -6.03 -21.92 -0.52
CA THR A 177 -5.43 -22.55 -1.70
C THR A 177 -5.10 -24.00 -1.41
N LEU A 178 -5.47 -24.89 -2.32
CA LEU A 178 -5.10 -26.31 -2.31
C LEU A 178 -4.38 -26.65 -3.62
N SER A 179 -3.20 -27.26 -3.53
CA SER A 179 -2.43 -27.68 -4.69
C SER A 179 -1.95 -29.12 -4.54
N ARG A 180 -2.24 -29.94 -5.55
CA ARG A 180 -1.79 -31.33 -5.63
C ARG A 180 -1.31 -31.61 -7.04
N ARG A 181 -0.10 -32.17 -7.15
CA ARG A 181 0.41 -32.67 -8.43
C ARG A 181 -0.04 -34.11 -8.61
N PHE A 182 -0.55 -34.42 -9.79
CA PHE A 182 -0.88 -35.79 -10.21
C PHE A 182 0.14 -36.19 -11.28
N GLU A 183 0.60 -37.43 -11.22
CA GLU A 183 1.44 -38.05 -12.25
C GLU A 183 0.61 -38.55 -13.43
#